data_AF-A0A0F7Y8R6-F1
#
_entry.id   AF-A0A0F7Y8R6-F1
#
_cell.length_a   1.000
_cell.length_b   1.000
_cell.length_c   1.000
_cell.angle_alpha   90.00
_cell.angle_beta   90.00
_cell.angle_gamma   90.00
#
_symmetry.space_group_name_H-M   'P 1'
#
loop_
_entity.id
_entity.type
_entity.pdbx_description
1 polymer ?
#
loop_
_entity_poly.entity_id
_entity_poly.type
_entity_poly.pdbx_seq_one_letter_code
_entity_poly.pdbx_strand_id
1 'polypeptide(L)'
;MAFRDLIDEVDDTVFDVLGDRALIDGREVQGMFSAPWLQPKLGRITTSLREPHLVIRVKDNAGVEARQRVEIDLSAEDGGGSYTIASVEPGGDGLVALVLRKTP
;
A
#
# COMPACT_ATOMS: atom_id res chain seq x y z
N MET A 1 0.49 31.55 4.68
CA MET A 1 0.25 30.14 4.35
C MET A 1 -0.84 30.10 3.31
N ALA A 2 -0.54 29.55 2.14
CA ALA A 2 -1.53 29.27 1.12
C ALA A 2 -2.36 28.04 1.52
N PHE A 3 -3.53 27.87 0.90
CA PHE A 3 -4.36 26.68 1.09
C PHE A 3 -3.59 25.37 0.84
N ARG A 4 -2.67 25.36 -0.14
CA ARG A 4 -1.84 24.19 -0.46
C ARG A 4 -0.91 23.81 0.69
N ASP A 5 -0.25 24.80 1.31
CA ASP A 5 0.65 24.56 2.45
C ASP A 5 -0.08 23.89 3.61
N LEU A 6 -1.35 24.27 3.85
CA LEU A 6 -2.17 23.67 4.92
C LEU A 6 -2.62 22.24 4.59
N ILE A 7 -2.92 21.95 3.32
CA ILE A 7 -3.25 20.59 2.89
C ILE A 7 -2.02 19.68 3.01
N ASP A 8 -0.85 20.15 2.63
CA ASP A 8 0.40 19.39 2.77
C ASP A 8 0.68 19.06 4.25
N GLU A 9 0.44 19.99 5.18
CA GLU A 9 0.58 19.77 6.62
C GLU A 9 -0.44 18.76 7.18
N VAL A 10 -1.68 18.79 6.68
CA VAL A 10 -2.69 17.79 7.02
C VAL A 10 -2.28 16.40 6.54
N ASP A 11 -1.84 16.27 5.29
CA ASP A 11 -1.39 15.00 4.73
C ASP A 11 -0.18 14.45 5.49
N ASP A 12 0.79 15.29 5.84
CA ASP A 12 1.93 14.88 6.63
C ASP A 12 1.52 14.34 8.01
N THR A 13 0.60 15.03 8.69
CA THR A 13 0.09 14.60 10.00
C THR A 13 -0.72 13.31 9.91
N VAL A 14 -1.58 13.18 8.90
CA VAL A 14 -2.44 11.99 8.73
C VAL A 14 -1.59 10.76 8.46
N PHE A 15 -0.62 10.85 7.56
CA PHE A 15 0.27 9.72 7.26
C PHE A 15 1.14 9.37 8.48
N ASP A 16 1.69 10.36 9.19
CA ASP A 16 2.52 10.11 10.38
C ASP A 16 1.76 9.37 11.49
N VAL A 17 0.51 9.76 11.74
CA VAL A 17 -0.27 9.23 12.87
C VAL A 17 -1.05 7.96 12.51
N LEU A 18 -1.58 7.86 11.29
CA LEU A 18 -2.51 6.80 10.90
C LEU A 18 -1.96 5.83 9.85
N GLY A 19 -0.80 6.12 9.26
CA GLY A 19 -0.22 5.27 8.23
C GLY A 19 0.46 4.03 8.81
N ASP A 20 0.24 2.90 8.15
CA ASP A 20 0.95 1.66 8.35
C ASP A 20 2.40 1.78 7.86
N ARG A 21 3.33 1.24 8.65
CA ARG A 21 4.73 1.17 8.28
C ARG A 21 4.98 0.02 7.30
N ALA A 22 5.73 0.32 6.26
CA ALA A 22 6.18 -0.68 5.31
C ALA A 22 7.64 -0.46 4.90
N LEU A 23 8.32 -1.53 4.53
CA LEU A 23 9.69 -1.52 4.01
C LEU A 23 9.67 -1.98 2.55
N ILE A 24 9.97 -1.08 1.61
CA ILE A 24 10.15 -1.41 0.19
C ILE A 24 11.65 -1.55 -0.09
N ASP A 25 12.12 -2.77 -0.35
CA ASP A 25 13.56 -3.09 -0.50
C ASP A 25 14.46 -2.47 0.60
N GLY A 26 13.95 -2.41 1.84
CA GLY A 26 14.64 -1.83 2.99
C GLY A 26 14.48 -0.32 3.18
N ARG A 27 13.77 0.37 2.28
CA ARG A 27 13.36 1.77 2.45
C ARG A 27 12.05 1.84 3.22
N GLU A 28 12.06 2.57 4.33
CA GLU A 28 10.84 2.83 5.09
C GLU A 28 9.91 3.78 4.31
N VAL A 29 8.65 3.37 4.21
CA VAL A 29 7.56 4.15 3.65
C VAL A 29 6.35 4.03 4.56
N GLN A 30 5.54 5.09 4.57
CA GLN A 30 4.31 5.15 5.32
C GLN A 30 3.14 5.15 4.34
N GLY A 31 2.21 4.23 4.54
CA GLY A 31 1.09 4.05 3.63
C GLY A 31 -0.13 3.47 4.33
N MET A 32 -1.21 3.28 3.58
CA MET A 32 -2.41 2.64 4.11
C MET A 32 -2.52 1.25 3.51
N PHE A 33 -2.36 0.22 4.33
CA PHE A 33 -2.49 -1.16 3.91
C PHE A 33 -3.96 -1.60 3.98
N SER A 34 -4.41 -2.28 2.94
CA SER A 34 -5.73 -2.91 2.93
C SER A 34 -5.66 -4.24 2.19
N ALA A 35 -6.25 -5.29 2.76
CA ALA A 35 -6.33 -6.61 2.13
C ALA A 35 -7.80 -7.02 1.95
N PRO A 36 -8.55 -6.35 1.05
CA PRO A 36 -9.98 -6.61 0.89
C PRO A 36 -10.24 -8.06 0.49
N TRP A 37 -11.27 -8.64 1.11
CA TRP A 37 -11.76 -9.95 0.71
C TRP A 37 -12.59 -9.80 -0.57
N LEU A 38 -12.06 -10.30 -1.69
CA LEU A 38 -12.83 -10.37 -2.93
C LEU A 38 -13.74 -11.61 -2.88
N GLN A 39 -15.05 -11.38 -2.99
CA GLN A 39 -16.02 -12.47 -3.05
C GLN A 39 -15.71 -13.36 -4.26
N PRO A 40 -15.54 -14.68 -4.08
CA PRO A 40 -15.32 -15.60 -5.19
C PRO A 40 -16.51 -15.52 -6.15
N LYS A 41 -16.27 -15.23 -7.43
CA LYS A 41 -17.32 -15.30 -8.46
C LYS A 41 -17.81 -16.76 -8.54
N LEU A 42 -19.10 -16.96 -8.35
CA LEU A 42 -19.76 -18.27 -8.21
C LEU A 42 -19.38 -19.23 -9.35
N GLY A 43 -18.70 -20.34 -8.99
CA GLY A 43 -18.26 -21.37 -9.94
C GLY A 43 -16.91 -21.98 -9.59
N ARG A 44 -16.83 -22.71 -8.46
CA ARG A 44 -15.75 -23.66 -8.12
C ARG A 44 -14.30 -23.15 -8.03
N ILE A 45 -14.05 -21.86 -7.91
CA ILE A 45 -12.69 -21.36 -7.67
C ILE A 45 -12.55 -20.91 -6.21
N THR A 46 -12.02 -21.79 -5.36
CA THR A 46 -11.48 -21.44 -4.04
C THR A 46 -10.09 -20.82 -4.22
N THR A 47 -10.02 -19.66 -4.86
CA THR A 47 -8.80 -18.85 -4.77
C THR A 47 -8.93 -17.99 -3.54
N SER A 48 -7.91 -18.04 -2.67
CA SER A 48 -7.65 -17.01 -1.67
C SER A 48 -7.25 -15.70 -2.38
N LEU A 49 -8.10 -15.20 -3.28
CA LEU A 49 -7.83 -14.02 -4.09
C LEU A 49 -8.03 -12.81 -3.17
N ARG A 50 -6.97 -12.45 -2.48
CA ARG A 50 -6.83 -11.11 -1.93
C ARG A 50 -6.02 -10.33 -2.95
N GLU A 51 -6.40 -9.09 -3.14
CA GLU A 51 -5.60 -8.10 -3.85
C GLU A 51 -5.19 -7.07 -2.80
N PRO A 52 -4.15 -7.35 -1.99
CA PRO A 52 -3.71 -6.38 -1.01
C PRO A 52 -3.16 -5.14 -1.70
N HIS A 53 -3.51 -3.99 -1.17
CA HIS A 53 -3.05 -2.69 -1.61
C HIS A 53 -2.28 -2.01 -0.49
N LEU A 54 -1.18 -1.36 -0.85
CA LEU A 54 -0.53 -0.37 -0.01
C LEU A 54 -0.62 0.97 -0.73
N VAL A 55 -1.38 1.91 -0.19
CA VAL A 55 -1.54 3.25 -0.76
C VAL A 55 -0.51 4.18 -0.14
N ILE A 56 0.35 4.77 -0.97
CA ILE A 56 1.42 5.69 -0.55
C ILE A 56 1.27 7.05 -1.23
N ARG A 57 1.96 8.07 -0.72
CA ARG A 57 2.01 9.39 -1.35
C ARG A 57 2.87 9.34 -2.61
N VAL A 58 2.53 10.14 -3.63
CA VAL A 58 3.33 10.27 -4.87
C VAL A 58 4.78 10.67 -4.58
N LYS A 59 5.03 11.50 -3.54
CA LYS A 59 6.39 11.90 -3.14
C LYS A 59 7.25 10.73 -2.67
N ASP A 60 6.62 9.71 -2.08
CA ASP A 60 7.30 8.51 -1.56
C ASP A 60 7.46 7.43 -2.64
N ASN A 61 6.73 7.55 -3.77
CA ASN A 61 6.76 6.62 -4.90
C ASN A 61 8.02 6.73 -5.78
N ALA A 62 8.88 7.73 -5.56
CA ALA A 62 10.11 7.88 -6.35
C ALA A 62 11.04 6.66 -6.16
N GLY A 63 11.30 5.92 -7.24
CA GLY A 63 12.11 4.69 -7.23
C GLY A 63 11.36 3.43 -6.80
N VAL A 64 10.03 3.50 -6.66
CA VAL A 64 9.17 2.33 -6.43
C VAL A 64 8.77 1.73 -7.79
N GLU A 65 9.05 0.43 -7.96
CA GLU A 65 8.83 -0.32 -9.19
C GLU A 65 8.17 -1.67 -8.92
N ALA A 66 7.53 -2.22 -9.94
CA ALA A 66 7.03 -3.59 -9.88
C ALA A 66 8.18 -4.58 -9.61
N ARG A 67 7.85 -5.69 -8.94
CA ARG A 67 8.74 -6.78 -8.49
C ARG A 67 9.62 -6.50 -7.28
N GLN A 68 9.59 -5.29 -6.71
CA GLN A 68 10.27 -5.02 -5.44
C GLN A 68 9.59 -5.75 -4.28
N ARG A 69 10.37 -6.07 -3.24
CA ARG A 69 9.86 -6.70 -2.02
C ARG A 69 9.31 -5.62 -1.10
N VAL A 70 8.13 -5.89 -0.54
CA VAL A 70 7.47 -5.03 0.44
C VAL A 70 7.25 -5.83 1.71
N GLU A 71 7.65 -5.32 2.85
CA GLU A 71 7.32 -5.88 4.16
C GLU A 71 6.37 -4.95 4.87
N ILE A 72 5.19 -5.45 5.25
CA ILE A 72 4.18 -4.69 5.98
C ILE A 72 4.33 -5.01 7.46
N ASP A 73 4.58 -4.00 8.27
CA ASP A 73 4.77 -4.10 9.73
C ASP A 73 3.42 -4.16 10.45
N LEU A 74 2.67 -5.24 10.19
CA LEU A 74 1.40 -5.56 10.84
C LEU A 74 1.41 -7.02 11.31
N SER A 75 0.48 -7.37 12.19
CA SER A 75 0.30 -8.76 12.60
C SER A 75 -0.09 -9.63 11.40
N ALA A 76 0.26 -10.92 11.43
CA ALA A 76 -0.13 -11.84 10.35
C ALA A 76 -1.66 -11.99 10.22
N GLU A 77 -2.39 -11.81 11.33
CA GLU A 77 -3.86 -11.85 11.36
C GLU A 77 -4.49 -10.65 10.63
N ASP A 78 -3.87 -9.48 10.75
CA ASP A 78 -4.24 -8.24 10.03
C ASP A 78 -3.76 -8.23 8.56
N GLY A 79 -2.99 -9.25 8.16
CA GLY A 79 -2.46 -9.37 6.81
C GLY A 79 -1.07 -8.79 6.63
N GLY A 80 -0.30 -8.55 7.69
CA GLY A 80 1.10 -8.21 7.60
C GLY A 80 1.98 -9.30 6.99
N GLY A 81 3.26 -8.98 6.78
CA GLY A 81 4.27 -9.89 6.22
C GLY A 81 4.84 -9.45 4.87
N SER A 82 5.44 -10.40 4.15
CA SER A 82 6.20 -10.11 2.93
C SER A 82 5.39 -10.27 1.64
N TYR A 83 5.45 -9.24 0.82
CA TYR A 83 4.77 -9.10 -0.44
C TYR A 83 5.76 -8.75 -1.56
N THR A 84 5.30 -8.90 -2.79
CA THR A 84 5.97 -8.36 -3.97
C THR A 84 5.03 -7.36 -4.65
N ILE A 85 5.55 -6.25 -5.16
CA ILE A 85 4.77 -5.31 -5.96
C ILE A 85 4.42 -5.96 -7.30
N ALA A 86 3.13 -6.07 -7.59
CA ALA A 86 2.59 -6.58 -8.85
C ALA A 86 2.41 -5.45 -9.88
N SER A 87 1.79 -4.34 -9.46
CA SER A 87 1.61 -3.12 -10.26
C SER A 87 1.67 -1.87 -9.38
N VAL A 88 1.91 -0.73 -10.03
CA VAL A 88 1.92 0.61 -9.43
C VAL A 88 0.86 1.43 -10.16
N GLU A 89 -0.16 1.89 -9.46
CA GLU A 89 -1.35 2.52 -10.02
C GLU A 89 -1.53 3.94 -9.47
N PRO A 90 -1.24 4.99 -10.26
CA PRO A 90 -1.44 6.37 -9.84
C PRO A 90 -2.93 6.72 -9.76
N GLY A 91 -3.40 7.22 -8.60
CA GLY A 91 -4.81 7.59 -8.39
C GLY A 91 -5.20 8.95 -8.98
N GLY A 92 -4.23 9.84 -9.19
CA GLY A 92 -4.46 11.21 -9.67
C GLY A 92 -4.89 12.21 -8.58
N ASP A 93 -4.97 11.75 -7.34
CA ASP A 93 -5.32 12.48 -6.12
C ASP A 93 -4.10 12.79 -5.23
N GLY A 94 -2.88 12.57 -5.74
CA GLY A 94 -1.64 12.69 -4.96
C GLY A 94 -1.22 11.39 -4.29
N LEU A 95 -1.98 10.31 -4.46
CA LEU A 95 -1.68 8.98 -3.96
C LEU A 95 -1.38 7.98 -5.09
N VAL A 96 -0.69 6.91 -4.72
CA VAL A 96 -0.33 5.79 -5.59
C VAL A 96 -0.68 4.51 -4.87
N ALA A 97 -1.48 3.66 -5.52
CA ALA A 97 -1.78 2.33 -5.02
C ALA A 97 -0.73 1.33 -5.53
N LEU A 98 -0.05 0.66 -4.59
CA LEU A 98 0.82 -0.47 -4.88
C LEU A 98 -0.02 -1.74 -4.76
N VAL A 99 -0.24 -2.43 -5.88
CA VAL A 99 -0.91 -3.72 -5.87
C VAL A 99 0.08 -4.79 -5.49
N LEU A 100 -0.25 -5.58 -4.48
CA LEU A 100 0.65 -6.54 -3.87
C LEU A 100 0.24 -7.97 -4.17
N ARG A 101 1.23 -8.86 -4.20
CA ARG A 101 1.02 -10.32 -4.19
C ARG A 101 1.79 -10.93 -3.02
N LYS A 102 1.19 -11.89 -2.32
CA LYS A 102 1.94 -12.65 -1.31
C LYS A 102 3.11 -13.35 -1.98
N THR A 103 4.28 -13.23 -1.36
CA THR A 103 5.45 -14.01 -1.78
C THR A 103 5.20 -15.46 -1.34
N PRO A 104 5.36 -16.46 -2.22
CA PRO A 104 5.19 -17.87 -1.87
C PRO A 104 6.23 -18.37 -0.86
#